data_AF-A0A936D9X7-F1
#
_entry.id   AF-A0A936D9X7-F1
#
_cell.length_a   1.000
_cell.length_b   1.000
_cell.length_c   1.000
_cell.angle_alpha   90.00
_cell.angle_beta   90.00
_cell.angle_gamma   90.00
#
_symmetry.space_group_name_H-M   'P 1'
#
loop_
_entity.id
_entity.type
_entity.pdbx_description
1 polymer ?
#
loop_
_entity_poly.entity_id
_entity_poly.type
_entity_poly.pdbx_seq_one_letter_code
_entity_poly.pdbx_strand_id
1 'polypeptide(L)'
;MRARHTALAALFGLGLAACARACDGPVEPPPSVDASGGPSAPLPALEKDPLDASSEASDKAQTSFDDSLKSLSLRRGIRRDCVELRPARPGDDPKDPKFRAPSQMSESVGVASITLFHPAFTKVHPGFDLTSPRLLSPKELEGLAHELTEMAMSLLSATDLAVAKARWGKHSAFVRELESDGDWAKARPILAETARALGAKAKAHADAKEGLWVLAF
;
A
#
# COMPACT_ATOMS: atom_id res chain seq x y z
N MET A 1 -39.41 -0.69 41.86
CA MET A 1 -40.22 0.08 40.91
C MET A 1 -39.47 0.05 39.58
N ARG A 2 -39.89 -0.75 38.60
CA ARG A 2 -40.73 -0.35 37.43
C ARG A 2 -40.12 0.86 36.70
N ALA A 3 -39.85 0.88 35.39
CA ALA A 3 -40.06 -0.03 34.26
C ALA A 3 -39.25 0.56 33.06
N ARG A 4 -38.75 -0.27 32.12
CA ARG A 4 -39.20 -0.36 30.70
C ARG A 4 -38.94 0.90 29.86
N HIS A 5 -38.20 0.83 28.74
CA HIS A 5 -38.67 0.68 27.34
C HIS A 5 -37.61 1.37 26.43
N THR A 6 -37.25 1.03 25.18
CA THR A 6 -37.68 0.07 24.15
C THR A 6 -36.53 -0.01 23.13
N ALA A 7 -36.32 -1.17 22.53
CA ALA A 7 -35.56 -1.32 21.29
C ALA A 7 -36.31 -0.70 20.10
N LEU A 8 -35.58 -0.19 19.10
CA LEU A 8 -36.12 0.00 17.75
C LEU A 8 -35.14 -0.58 16.74
N ALA A 9 -35.61 -1.61 16.04
CA ALA A 9 -35.08 -2.12 14.79
C ALA A 9 -35.91 -1.54 13.64
N ALA A 10 -35.25 -1.16 12.54
CA ALA A 10 -35.79 -1.12 11.17
C ALA A 10 -34.62 -0.84 10.21
N LEU A 11 -34.20 -1.77 9.35
CA LEU A 11 -34.80 -2.12 8.04
C LEU A 11 -34.72 -0.99 6.99
N PHE A 12 -33.62 -1.00 6.24
CA PHE A 12 -33.54 -0.65 4.81
C PHE A 12 -32.42 -1.54 4.25
N GLY A 13 -32.54 -2.25 3.14
CA GLY A 13 -33.44 -2.10 2.01
C GLY A 13 -32.62 -2.36 0.76
N LEU A 14 -32.80 -3.56 0.20
CA LEU A 14 -32.44 -4.06 -1.14
C LEU A 14 -31.86 -3.07 -2.16
N GLY A 15 -30.79 -3.49 -2.84
CA GLY A 15 -30.26 -2.85 -4.05
C GLY A 15 -29.20 -3.66 -4.78
N LEU A 16 -29.48 -4.92 -5.12
CA LEU A 16 -28.73 -5.63 -6.16
C LEU A 16 -29.14 -5.05 -7.53
N ALA A 17 -28.21 -4.40 -8.23
CA ALA A 17 -28.35 -4.10 -9.65
C ALA A 17 -27.19 -4.77 -10.39
N ALA A 18 -27.46 -5.96 -10.92
CA ALA A 18 -26.65 -6.62 -11.91
C ALA A 18 -26.77 -5.87 -13.24
N CYS A 19 -25.65 -5.41 -13.79
CA CYS A 19 -25.56 -5.03 -15.20
C CYS A 19 -24.71 -6.08 -15.92
N ALA A 20 -25.41 -7.07 -16.49
CA ALA A 20 -24.89 -7.88 -17.57
C ALA A 20 -24.86 -7.02 -18.84
N ARG A 21 -23.71 -6.94 -19.52
CA ARG A 21 -23.66 -6.55 -20.92
C ARG A 21 -22.72 -7.46 -21.65
N ALA A 22 -23.34 -8.45 -22.30
CA ALA A 22 -22.75 -9.26 -23.33
C ALA A 22 -22.35 -8.38 -24.52
N CYS A 23 -21.11 -8.53 -24.97
CA CYS A 23 -20.70 -8.17 -26.31
C CYS A 23 -20.20 -9.46 -26.96
N ASP A 24 -21.14 -10.21 -27.54
CA ASP A 24 -20.86 -11.22 -28.54
C ASP A 24 -20.40 -10.52 -29.82
N GLY A 25 -19.21 -10.85 -30.29
CA GLY A 25 -18.69 -10.45 -31.59
C GLY A 25 -17.94 -11.64 -32.20
N PRO A 26 -18.33 -12.13 -33.40
CA PRO A 26 -17.63 -13.21 -34.06
C PRO A 26 -16.43 -12.63 -34.82
N VAL A 27 -15.22 -13.13 -34.55
CA VAL A 27 -14.04 -12.81 -35.38
C VAL A 27 -13.32 -14.11 -35.73
N GLU A 28 -13.17 -14.27 -37.05
CA GLU A 28 -12.55 -15.37 -37.79
C GLU A 28 -11.18 -15.85 -37.29
N PRO A 29 -10.87 -17.15 -37.45
CA PRO A 29 -9.51 -17.66 -37.39
C PRO A 29 -8.83 -17.59 -38.78
N PRO A 30 -7.59 -17.07 -38.87
CA PRO A 30 -6.73 -17.30 -40.03
C PRO A 30 -5.54 -18.23 -39.66
N PRO A 31 -4.77 -18.77 -40.63
CA PRO A 31 -4.82 -20.17 -41.02
C PRO A 31 -3.65 -21.00 -40.50
N SER A 32 -3.87 -22.32 -40.48
CA SER A 32 -2.83 -23.35 -40.35
C SER A 32 -1.79 -23.21 -41.46
N VAL A 33 -0.52 -23.16 -41.08
CA VAL A 33 0.62 -23.25 -42.00
C VAL A 33 1.34 -24.57 -41.75
N ASP A 34 1.28 -25.44 -42.75
CA ASP A 34 1.98 -26.72 -42.81
C ASP A 34 3.45 -26.56 -43.24
N ALA A 35 4.30 -27.35 -42.57
CA ALA A 35 5.47 -28.09 -43.06
C ALA A 35 6.61 -27.42 -43.87
N SER A 36 7.83 -27.46 -43.30
CA SER A 36 9.13 -27.91 -43.89
C SER A 36 10.27 -27.40 -42.98
N GLY A 37 11.35 -28.10 -42.63
CA GLY A 37 12.03 -29.23 -43.26
C GLY A 37 13.53 -28.92 -43.44
N GLY A 38 14.32 -29.00 -42.35
CA GLY A 38 15.81 -29.15 -42.33
C GLY A 38 16.69 -27.93 -42.70
N PRO A 39 18.04 -28.01 -42.60
CA PRO A 39 18.89 -28.99 -41.93
C PRO A 39 19.78 -28.38 -40.81
N SER A 40 20.34 -29.27 -39.97
CA SER A 40 21.39 -28.99 -38.98
C SER A 40 22.63 -28.33 -39.61
N ALA A 41 23.18 -27.34 -38.90
CA ALA A 41 24.51 -26.77 -39.14
C ALA A 41 25.32 -26.76 -37.82
N PRO A 42 26.66 -26.82 -37.91
CA PRO A 42 27.53 -27.33 -36.86
C PRO A 42 27.83 -26.33 -35.74
N LEU A 43 27.99 -26.87 -34.54
CA LEU A 43 28.47 -26.22 -33.32
C LEU A 43 29.88 -25.64 -33.51
N PRO A 44 30.11 -24.34 -33.23
CA PRO A 44 31.43 -23.84 -32.92
C PRO A 44 31.78 -24.05 -31.44
N ALA A 45 33.08 -24.10 -31.21
CA ALA A 45 33.73 -24.65 -30.05
C ALA A 45 33.52 -23.89 -28.73
N LEU A 46 33.51 -24.72 -27.69
CA LEU A 46 33.83 -24.46 -26.29
C LEU A 46 34.91 -23.37 -26.11
N GLU A 47 34.52 -22.15 -25.72
CA GLU A 47 35.43 -21.15 -25.19
C GLU A 47 34.95 -20.63 -23.83
N LYS A 48 35.57 -21.20 -22.79
CA LYS A 48 35.96 -20.62 -21.50
C LYS A 48 34.91 -19.84 -20.71
N ASP A 49 34.41 -20.53 -19.68
CA ASP A 49 33.72 -19.99 -18.51
C ASP A 49 34.48 -18.84 -17.83
N PRO A 50 33.80 -17.71 -17.55
CA PRO A 50 34.12 -16.85 -16.43
C PRO A 50 33.17 -17.17 -15.26
N LEU A 51 33.46 -18.26 -14.54
CA LEU A 51 32.91 -18.47 -13.20
C LEU A 51 33.67 -17.54 -12.25
N ASP A 52 32.98 -16.50 -11.73
CA ASP A 52 33.16 -15.95 -10.36
C ASP A 52 32.60 -14.54 -10.11
N ALA A 53 31.85 -13.93 -11.05
CA ALA A 53 31.26 -12.59 -10.81
C ALA A 53 29.80 -12.59 -10.30
N SER A 54 29.13 -13.75 -10.18
CA SER A 54 27.68 -13.81 -10.01
C SER A 54 27.17 -13.85 -8.55
N SER A 55 28.03 -14.10 -7.56
CA SER A 55 27.60 -14.26 -6.15
C SER A 55 27.45 -12.93 -5.42
N GLU A 56 28.34 -11.95 -5.66
CA GLU A 56 28.34 -10.70 -4.88
C GLU A 56 27.17 -9.75 -5.25
N ALA A 57 26.64 -9.84 -6.47
CA ALA A 57 25.50 -9.03 -6.90
C ALA A 57 24.18 -9.49 -6.25
N SER A 58 24.02 -10.81 -6.05
CA SER A 58 22.83 -11.41 -5.44
C SER A 58 22.70 -11.05 -3.96
N ASP A 59 23.82 -11.09 -3.21
CA ASP A 59 23.81 -10.76 -1.78
C ASP A 59 23.51 -9.27 -1.51
N LYS A 60 24.00 -8.38 -2.39
CA LYS A 60 23.69 -6.94 -2.33
C LYS A 60 22.24 -6.63 -2.67
N ALA A 61 21.65 -7.34 -3.63
CA ALA A 61 20.24 -7.17 -3.98
C ALA A 61 19.31 -7.64 -2.85
N GLN A 62 19.62 -8.78 -2.24
CA GLN A 62 18.82 -9.34 -1.15
C GLN A 62 18.83 -8.45 0.10
N THR A 63 20.01 -7.91 0.46
CA THR A 63 20.16 -6.99 1.59
C THR A 63 19.40 -5.67 1.38
N SER A 64 19.42 -5.13 0.15
CA SER A 64 18.63 -3.95 -0.23
C SER A 64 17.11 -4.18 -0.10
N PHE A 65 16.64 -5.37 -0.50
CA PHE A 65 15.23 -5.73 -0.35
C PHE A 65 14.81 -5.85 1.11
N ASP A 66 15.61 -6.49 1.95
CA ASP A 66 15.31 -6.65 3.38
C ASP A 66 15.27 -5.31 4.12
N ASP A 67 16.13 -4.35 3.74
CA ASP A 67 16.07 -2.99 4.25
C ASP A 67 14.83 -2.23 3.74
N SER A 68 14.41 -2.49 2.50
CA SER A 68 13.14 -1.96 1.97
C SER A 68 11.95 -2.50 2.74
N LEU A 69 11.90 -3.80 3.07
CA LEU A 69 10.85 -4.39 3.90
C LEU A 69 10.77 -3.76 5.29
N LYS A 70 11.93 -3.48 5.91
CA LYS A 70 12.01 -2.78 7.19
C LYS A 70 11.38 -1.38 7.10
N SER A 71 11.55 -0.68 5.97
CA SER A 71 10.98 0.66 5.78
C SER A 71 9.45 0.67 5.71
N LEU A 72 8.82 -0.48 5.38
CA LEU A 72 7.36 -0.55 5.22
C LEU A 72 6.62 -0.39 6.56
N SER A 73 7.23 -0.78 7.68
CA SER A 73 6.60 -0.80 8.99
C SER A 73 6.41 0.60 9.59
N LEU A 74 5.36 0.74 10.41
CA LEU A 74 5.21 1.87 11.32
C LEU A 74 6.31 1.82 12.39
N ARG A 75 6.99 2.95 12.63
CA ARG A 75 8.14 3.05 13.54
C ARG A 75 8.01 4.28 14.44
N ARG A 76 8.62 4.22 15.62
CA ARG A 76 8.82 5.41 16.46
C ARG A 76 10.03 6.22 15.99
N GLY A 77 9.92 7.54 16.05
CA GLY A 77 10.94 8.48 15.60
C GLY A 77 10.93 8.70 14.08
N ILE A 78 11.71 9.69 13.63
CA ILE A 78 11.79 10.08 12.20
C ILE A 78 13.03 9.43 11.57
N ARG A 79 12.87 8.91 10.35
CA ARG A 79 13.94 8.39 9.51
C ARG A 79 14.03 9.20 8.20
N ARG A 80 15.07 8.98 7.42
CA ARG A 80 15.10 9.44 6.02
C ARG A 80 14.00 8.69 5.24
N ASP A 81 13.39 9.38 4.27
CA ASP A 81 12.37 8.85 3.35
C ASP A 81 11.13 8.30 4.05
N CYS A 82 10.56 9.11 4.96
CA CYS A 82 9.38 8.71 5.72
C CYS A 82 8.34 9.82 5.79
N VAL A 83 7.10 9.39 6.05
CA VAL A 83 6.01 10.27 6.42
C VAL A 83 5.86 10.23 7.93
N GLU A 84 6.07 11.38 8.57
CA GLU A 84 5.85 11.60 9.98
C GLU A 84 4.35 11.74 10.28
N LEU A 85 3.94 11.09 11.37
CA LEU A 85 2.61 11.16 11.97
C LEU A 85 2.75 11.80 13.34
N ARG A 86 2.26 13.03 13.47
CA ARG A 86 2.43 13.85 14.67
C ARG A 86 1.08 14.27 15.25
N PRO A 87 0.81 14.03 16.55
CA PRO A 87 -0.41 14.56 17.19
C PRO A 87 -0.47 16.08 17.08
N ALA A 88 -1.63 16.62 16.72
CA ALA A 88 -1.84 18.05 16.64
C ALA A 88 -2.00 18.67 18.02
N ARG A 89 -1.33 19.80 18.25
CA ARG A 89 -1.45 20.60 19.47
C ARG A 89 -2.22 21.90 19.19
N PRO A 90 -2.86 22.49 20.21
CA PRO A 90 -3.48 23.80 20.07
C PRO A 90 -2.47 24.84 19.59
N GLY A 91 -2.79 25.51 18.48
CA GLY A 91 -1.95 26.55 17.89
C GLY A 91 -0.82 26.06 16.97
N ASP A 92 -0.78 24.77 16.62
CA ASP A 92 0.17 24.27 15.61
C ASP A 92 -0.02 24.98 14.25
N ASP A 93 1.07 25.51 13.71
CA ASP A 93 1.15 26.07 12.35
C ASP A 93 2.31 25.41 11.59
N PRO A 94 2.07 24.78 10.41
CA PRO A 94 3.12 24.16 9.62
C PRO A 94 4.19 25.14 9.10
N LYS A 95 3.94 26.45 9.18
CA LYS A 95 4.90 27.50 8.85
C LYS A 95 5.87 27.82 9.99
N ASP A 96 5.56 27.42 11.22
CA ASP A 96 6.46 27.63 12.36
C ASP A 96 7.73 26.76 12.20
N PRO A 97 8.95 27.32 12.31
CA PRO A 97 10.19 26.55 12.33
C PRO A 97 10.20 25.41 13.35
N LYS A 98 9.55 25.57 14.51
CA LYS A 98 9.43 24.53 15.54
C LYS A 98 8.60 23.34 15.07
N PHE A 99 7.64 23.58 14.19
CA PHE A 99 6.85 22.53 13.56
C PHE A 99 7.69 21.70 12.59
N ARG A 100 8.75 22.27 12.01
CA ARG A 100 9.66 21.51 11.12
C ARG A 100 10.65 20.62 11.87
N ALA A 101 10.80 20.80 13.19
CA ALA A 101 11.65 19.95 14.00
C ALA A 101 10.95 18.61 14.30
N PRO A 102 11.64 17.46 14.18
CA PRO A 102 11.13 16.17 14.63
C PRO A 102 10.67 16.20 16.09
N SER A 103 9.51 15.62 16.39
CA SER A 103 9.05 15.44 17.77
C SER A 103 9.38 14.03 18.29
N GLN A 104 9.71 13.92 19.57
CA GLN A 104 9.95 12.61 20.22
C GLN A 104 8.69 11.72 20.27
N MET A 105 7.52 12.34 20.21
CA MET A 105 6.22 11.66 20.21
C MET A 105 5.79 11.24 18.80
N SER A 106 6.62 11.53 17.79
CA SER A 106 6.29 11.27 16.41
C SER A 106 6.56 9.84 16.02
N GLU A 107 5.69 9.34 15.17
CA GLU A 107 5.90 8.08 14.49
C GLU A 107 6.14 8.34 13.01
N SER A 108 6.74 7.37 12.33
CA SER A 108 6.99 7.43 10.91
C SER A 108 6.56 6.15 10.23
N VAL A 109 6.11 6.30 8.99
CA VAL A 109 5.85 5.19 8.08
C VAL A 109 6.62 5.46 6.79
N GLY A 110 7.26 4.44 6.22
CA GLY A 110 8.04 4.62 5.00
C GLY A 110 7.19 5.10 3.82
N VAL A 111 7.82 5.86 2.92
CA VAL A 111 7.16 6.41 1.72
C VAL A 111 6.56 5.29 0.84
N ALA A 112 7.17 4.11 0.80
CA ALA A 112 6.63 2.97 0.04
C ALA A 112 5.24 2.51 0.54
N SER A 113 5.04 2.46 1.86
CA SER A 113 3.75 2.09 2.46
C SER A 113 2.72 3.19 2.29
N ILE A 114 3.08 4.44 2.59
CA ILE A 114 2.11 5.55 2.56
C ILE A 114 1.64 5.86 1.12
N THR A 115 2.49 5.67 0.11
CA THR A 115 2.09 5.81 -1.30
C THR A 115 1.10 4.73 -1.72
N LEU A 116 1.28 3.49 -1.24
CA LEU A 116 0.28 2.43 -1.41
C LEU A 116 -1.05 2.79 -0.73
N PHE A 117 -0.98 3.39 0.46
CA PHE A 117 -2.15 3.80 1.25
C PHE A 117 -2.79 5.11 0.77
N HIS A 118 -2.17 5.84 -0.15
CA HIS A 118 -2.64 7.14 -0.64
C HIS A 118 -4.13 7.15 -1.06
N PRO A 119 -4.68 6.13 -1.73
CA PRO A 119 -6.11 6.08 -2.02
C PRO A 119 -7.00 6.18 -0.77
N ALA A 120 -6.63 5.54 0.36
CA ALA A 120 -7.37 5.64 1.61
C ALA A 120 -7.40 7.08 2.15
N PHE A 121 -6.25 7.77 2.09
CA PHE A 121 -6.14 9.17 2.51
C PHE A 121 -6.96 10.10 1.61
N THR A 122 -6.89 9.94 0.29
CA THR A 122 -7.64 10.81 -0.63
C THR A 122 -9.16 10.65 -0.55
N LYS A 123 -9.66 9.47 -0.14
CA LYS A 123 -11.10 9.26 0.08
C LYS A 123 -11.64 10.08 1.25
N VAL A 124 -10.88 10.15 2.34
CA VAL A 124 -11.31 10.84 3.56
C VAL A 124 -10.96 12.33 3.55
N HIS A 125 -9.91 12.70 2.81
CA HIS A 125 -9.45 14.06 2.65
C HIS A 125 -9.22 14.35 1.15
N PRO A 126 -10.25 14.79 0.41
CA PRO A 126 -10.12 15.13 -1.01
C PRO A 126 -9.02 16.16 -1.26
N GLY A 127 -8.11 15.88 -2.20
CA GLY A 127 -6.93 16.73 -2.45
C GLY A 127 -5.75 16.46 -1.51
N PHE A 128 -5.77 15.35 -0.76
CA PHE A 128 -4.63 14.89 0.03
C PHE A 128 -3.40 14.70 -0.86
N ASP A 129 -2.32 15.35 -0.45
CA ASP A 129 -1.03 15.38 -1.13
C ASP A 129 0.05 15.08 -0.08
N LEU A 130 0.81 14.02 -0.33
CA LEU A 130 1.86 13.56 0.58
C LEU A 130 3.01 14.56 0.71
N THR A 131 3.22 15.42 -0.29
CA THR A 131 4.33 16.38 -0.30
C THR A 131 4.06 17.64 0.53
N SER A 132 2.80 17.83 0.94
CA SER A 132 2.36 18.99 1.69
C SER A 132 1.92 18.56 3.11
N PRO A 133 2.25 19.33 4.16
CA PRO A 133 1.67 19.11 5.48
C PRO A 133 0.14 19.09 5.44
N ARG A 134 -0.46 18.07 6.05
CA ARG A 134 -1.91 17.91 6.15
C ARG A 134 -2.32 17.62 7.59
N LEU A 135 -3.32 18.35 8.07
CA LEU A 135 -3.98 18.09 9.35
C LEU A 135 -5.27 17.33 9.08
N LEU A 136 -5.36 16.11 9.58
CA LEU A 136 -6.58 15.34 9.57
C LEU A 136 -7.38 15.62 10.84
N SER A 137 -8.64 16.00 10.67
CA SER A 137 -9.61 16.17 11.74
C SER A 137 -10.03 14.83 12.34
N PRO A 138 -10.61 14.81 13.57
CA PRO A 138 -11.09 13.57 14.18
C PRO A 138 -12.06 12.78 13.29
N LYS A 139 -12.94 13.46 12.54
CA LYS A 139 -13.87 12.81 11.62
C LYS A 139 -13.17 12.15 10.44
N GLU A 140 -12.17 12.80 9.87
CA GLU A 140 -11.36 12.23 8.77
C GLU A 140 -10.52 11.05 9.27
N LEU A 141 -10.04 11.11 10.52
CA LEU A 141 -9.30 10.03 11.14
C LEU A 141 -10.17 8.79 11.42
N GLU A 142 -11.43 8.97 11.79
CA GLU A 142 -12.39 7.86 11.89
C GLU A 142 -12.60 7.19 10.52
N GLY A 143 -12.82 7.98 9.47
CA GLY A 143 -12.90 7.46 8.11
C GLY A 143 -11.62 6.76 7.67
N LEU A 144 -10.45 7.32 8.02
CA LEU A 144 -9.15 6.76 7.65
C LEU A 144 -8.93 5.41 8.33
N ALA A 145 -9.30 5.27 9.60
CA ALA A 145 -9.23 4.01 10.32
C ALA A 145 -10.04 2.91 9.63
N HIS A 146 -11.24 3.24 9.15
CA HIS A 146 -12.07 2.32 8.39
C HIS A 146 -11.40 1.91 7.06
N GLU A 147 -10.98 2.89 6.26
CA GLU A 147 -10.35 2.63 4.95
C GLU A 147 -9.06 1.82 5.04
N LEU A 148 -8.22 2.06 6.06
CA LEU A 148 -7.01 1.28 6.29
C LEU A 148 -7.29 -0.14 6.77
N THR A 149 -8.39 -0.35 7.51
CA THR A 149 -8.83 -1.70 7.89
C THR A 149 -9.26 -2.50 6.66
N GLU A 150 -10.08 -1.91 5.79
CA GLU A 150 -10.47 -2.51 4.51
C GLU A 150 -9.25 -2.81 3.63
N MET A 151 -8.31 -1.87 3.58
CA MET A 151 -7.07 -2.06 2.83
C MET A 151 -6.23 -3.20 3.38
N ALA A 152 -6.10 -3.36 4.70
CA ALA A 152 -5.39 -4.47 5.31
C ALA A 152 -6.01 -5.83 4.92
N MET A 153 -7.34 -5.93 4.92
CA MET A 153 -8.05 -7.13 4.46
C MET A 153 -7.84 -7.39 2.98
N SER A 154 -7.90 -6.33 2.16
CA SER A 154 -7.62 -6.43 0.73
C SER A 154 -6.18 -6.87 0.44
N LEU A 155 -5.20 -6.39 1.19
CA LEU A 155 -3.79 -6.78 1.05
C LEU A 155 -3.62 -8.27 1.31
N LEU A 156 -4.20 -8.78 2.40
CA LEU A 156 -4.10 -10.19 2.77
C LEU A 156 -4.80 -11.13 1.77
N SER A 157 -5.88 -10.69 1.14
CA SER A 157 -6.61 -11.50 0.14
C SER A 157 -5.93 -11.56 -1.23
N ALA A 158 -5.06 -10.60 -1.57
CA ALA A 158 -4.25 -10.66 -2.79
C ALA A 158 -3.06 -11.60 -2.56
N THR A 159 -3.22 -12.90 -2.82
CA THR A 159 -2.15 -13.89 -2.69
C THR A 159 -1.09 -13.78 -3.78
N ASP A 160 -1.49 -13.34 -4.96
CA ASP A 160 -0.65 -13.37 -6.15
C ASP A 160 -0.14 -11.97 -6.50
N LEU A 161 1.14 -11.86 -6.86
CA LEU A 161 1.77 -10.58 -7.20
C LEU A 161 1.11 -9.95 -8.43
N ALA A 162 0.66 -10.75 -9.40
CA ALA A 162 -0.05 -10.24 -10.57
C ALA A 162 -1.33 -9.47 -10.18
N VAL A 163 -2.11 -10.00 -9.23
CA VAL A 163 -3.30 -9.34 -8.68
C VAL A 163 -2.91 -8.07 -7.92
N ALA A 164 -1.85 -8.14 -7.12
CA ALA A 164 -1.35 -6.98 -6.38
C ALA A 164 -0.90 -5.85 -7.32
N LYS A 165 -0.14 -6.15 -8.38
CA LYS A 165 0.29 -5.19 -9.40
C LYS A 165 -0.89 -4.58 -10.15
N ALA A 166 -1.86 -5.40 -10.55
CA ALA A 166 -3.06 -4.91 -11.22
C ALA A 166 -3.85 -3.92 -10.34
N ARG A 167 -3.90 -4.17 -9.02
CA ARG A 167 -4.67 -3.35 -8.09
C ARG A 167 -3.91 -2.09 -7.61
N TRP A 168 -2.64 -2.23 -7.26
CA TRP A 168 -1.88 -1.16 -6.60
C TRP A 168 -0.65 -0.68 -7.37
N GLY A 169 -0.24 -1.36 -8.45
CA GLY A 169 0.97 -0.99 -9.21
C GLY A 169 0.92 0.39 -9.87
N LYS A 170 -0.29 0.94 -10.08
CA LYS A 170 -0.48 2.34 -10.53
C LYS A 170 -0.11 3.37 -9.45
N HIS A 171 -0.22 2.99 -8.18
CA HIS A 171 -0.11 3.90 -7.02
C HIS A 171 1.15 3.65 -6.18
N SER A 172 1.72 2.43 -6.25
CA SER A 172 2.88 2.03 -5.48
C SER A 172 3.99 1.53 -6.40
N ALA A 173 5.06 2.33 -6.50
CA ALA A 173 6.28 1.93 -7.19
C ALA A 173 6.85 0.63 -6.59
N PHE A 174 6.84 0.52 -5.25
CA PHE A 174 7.24 -0.69 -4.53
C PHE A 174 6.52 -1.94 -5.06
N VAL A 175 5.18 -1.96 -5.10
CA VAL A 175 4.43 -3.14 -5.59
C VAL A 175 4.70 -3.41 -7.08
N ARG A 176 4.81 -2.35 -7.89
CA ARG A 176 5.09 -2.47 -9.33
C ARG A 176 6.45 -3.12 -9.60
N GLU A 177 7.43 -2.82 -8.76
CA GLU A 177 8.84 -3.21 -8.92
C GLU A 177 9.19 -4.55 -8.27
N LEU A 178 8.31 -5.13 -7.44
CA LEU A 178 8.51 -6.51 -6.95
C LEU A 178 8.65 -7.48 -8.12
N GLU A 179 9.61 -8.39 -8.04
CA GLU A 179 9.95 -9.29 -9.15
C GLU A 179 9.28 -10.66 -9.01
N SER A 180 8.94 -11.08 -7.79
CA SER A 180 8.46 -12.43 -7.52
C SER A 180 7.29 -12.51 -6.54
N ASP A 181 6.48 -13.56 -6.66
CA ASP A 181 5.45 -13.92 -5.67
C ASP A 181 6.06 -14.17 -4.27
N GLY A 182 7.32 -14.62 -4.21
CA GLY A 182 8.04 -14.80 -2.95
C GLY A 182 8.28 -13.47 -2.21
N ASP A 183 8.64 -12.42 -2.95
CA ASP A 183 8.84 -11.08 -2.38
C ASP A 183 7.52 -10.47 -1.94
N TRP A 184 6.47 -10.69 -2.72
CA TRP A 184 5.12 -10.29 -2.33
C TRP A 184 4.64 -11.02 -1.07
N ALA A 185 4.87 -12.33 -0.97
CA ALA A 185 4.51 -13.13 0.20
C ALA A 185 5.20 -12.62 1.49
N LYS A 186 6.43 -12.09 1.38
CA LYS A 186 7.14 -11.43 2.49
C LYS A 186 6.60 -10.03 2.80
N ALA A 187 6.37 -9.21 1.77
CA ALA A 187 5.97 -7.81 1.94
C ALA A 187 4.51 -7.64 2.40
N ARG A 188 3.59 -8.44 1.83
CA ARG A 188 2.15 -8.37 2.08
C ARG A 188 1.76 -8.37 3.56
N PRO A 189 2.22 -9.31 4.41
CA PRO A 189 1.85 -9.29 5.84
C PRO A 189 2.37 -8.03 6.54
N ILE A 190 3.54 -7.53 6.17
CA ILE A 190 4.12 -6.30 6.74
C ILE A 190 3.27 -5.09 6.36
N LEU A 191 2.87 -4.98 5.09
CA LEU A 191 1.99 -3.91 4.61
C LEU A 191 0.61 -3.95 5.29
N ALA A 192 0.01 -5.14 5.42
CA ALA A 192 -1.27 -5.31 6.08
C ALA A 192 -1.21 -4.94 7.56
N GLU A 193 -0.15 -5.34 8.25
CA GLU A 193 0.07 -4.99 9.65
C GLU A 193 0.31 -3.48 9.82
N THR A 194 1.06 -2.86 8.91
CA THR A 194 1.27 -1.41 8.90
C THR A 194 -0.05 -0.66 8.71
N ALA A 195 -0.89 -1.09 7.78
CA ALA A 195 -2.21 -0.51 7.56
C ALA A 195 -3.08 -0.63 8.83
N ARG A 196 -3.10 -1.79 9.50
CA ARG A 196 -3.81 -1.98 10.77
C ARG A 196 -3.29 -1.08 11.88
N ALA A 197 -1.98 -1.02 12.07
CA ALA A 197 -1.36 -0.20 13.10
C ALA A 197 -1.66 1.29 12.88
N LEU A 198 -1.57 1.75 11.64
CA LEU A 198 -1.93 3.11 11.27
C LEU A 198 -3.42 3.40 11.46
N GLY A 199 -4.29 2.46 11.09
CA GLY A 199 -5.74 2.57 11.29
C GLY A 199 -6.11 2.61 12.77
N ALA A 200 -5.51 1.76 13.60
CA ALA A 200 -5.71 1.77 15.05
C ALA A 200 -5.27 3.10 15.68
N LYS A 201 -4.15 3.67 15.22
CA LYS A 201 -3.69 4.98 15.65
C LYS A 201 -4.63 6.10 15.22
N ALA A 202 -5.09 6.11 13.97
CA ALA A 202 -6.07 7.07 13.50
C ALA A 202 -7.35 7.01 14.36
N LYS A 203 -7.83 5.80 14.66
CA LYS A 203 -8.99 5.59 15.55
C LYS A 203 -8.75 6.13 16.95
N ALA A 204 -7.57 5.88 17.53
CA ALA A 204 -7.24 6.37 18.87
C ALA A 204 -7.26 7.90 18.95
N HIS A 205 -6.71 8.60 17.96
CA HIS A 205 -6.76 10.07 17.90
C HIS A 205 -8.18 10.58 17.65
N ALA A 206 -8.95 9.93 16.78
CA ALA A 206 -10.36 10.26 16.56
C ALA A 206 -11.17 10.16 17.86
N ASP A 207 -10.99 9.09 18.64
CA ASP A 207 -11.66 8.86 19.93
C ASP A 207 -11.26 9.89 20.99
N ALA A 208 -9.99 10.30 20.98
CA ALA A 208 -9.48 11.38 21.82
C ALA A 208 -9.94 12.77 21.35
N LYS A 209 -10.59 12.88 20.20
CA LYS A 209 -10.96 14.14 19.52
C LYS A 209 -9.75 15.01 19.20
N GLU A 210 -8.62 14.38 18.91
CA GLU A 210 -7.37 15.01 18.53
C GLU A 210 -7.16 14.94 17.03
N GLY A 211 -6.57 16.00 16.46
CA GLY A 211 -6.11 15.97 15.07
C GLY A 211 -4.75 15.26 14.94
N LEU A 212 -4.42 14.85 13.72
CA LEU A 212 -3.13 14.24 13.40
C LEU A 212 -2.53 14.93 12.17
N TRP A 213 -1.30 15.41 12.32
CA TRP A 213 -0.50 15.91 11.21
C TRP A 213 0.18 14.76 10.48
N VAL A 214 0.14 14.84 9.15
CA VAL A 214 0.81 13.94 8.22
C VAL A 214 1.81 14.77 7.40
N LEU A 215 3.10 14.47 7.55
CA LEU A 215 4.20 15.30 7.05
C LEU A 215 5.23 14.44 6.30
N ALA A 216 5.51 14.71 5.03
CA ALA A 216 6.64 14.06 4.36
C ALA A 216 7.97 14.74 4.69
N PHE A 217 9.01 13.92 4.88
CA PHE A 217 10.41 14.32 5.09
C PHE A 217 11.35 13.63 4.11
#